data_AF-A0A1S4D231-F1
#
_entry.id   AF-A0A1S4D231-F1
#
_cell.length_a   1.000
_cell.length_b   1.000
_cell.length_c   1.000
_cell.angle_alpha   90.00
_cell.angle_beta   90.00
_cell.angle_gamma   90.00
#
_symmetry.space_group_name_H-M   'P 1'
#
loop_
_entity.id
_entity.type
_entity.pdbx_description
1 polymer ?
#
loop_
_entity_poly.entity_id
_entity_poly.type
_entity_poly.pdbx_seq_one_letter_code
_entity_poly.pdbx_strand_id
1 'polypeptide(L)'
;MSSPENTEKVKRGFRNKDKEDKQVKEDEEKGGFVEKVKDLIEDVGEKIEEKIGFGKPTADVTAVHIPHINLKKAELVAHVLVKNPNPIPIPLIDINYLIESDGRKLISGLIPDAGTIHSHGSETVKIPVNLIYDDIKSTYRDIKPGSIIPYRIKVDLIVYVPVFGRLTLPLEKTGEIPVPYKPDIDLEKIHFEKFSFEETVAVLKLKLENKNDFDLALNGLDYDVWLSDVNIGGADLEKSANIGKNGISYMDLPITFRPKDFGSALWDMMRGRGTGYTMKGHVNVDTPFGAMKLPISKEGGTTRLKKNKEDSGDEDEVC
;
A
#
# COMPACT_ATOMS: atom_id res chain seq x y z
N MET A 1 17.76 -35.05 -84.77
CA MET A 1 19.07 -34.77 -85.36
C MET A 1 20.03 -34.38 -84.24
N SER A 2 21.12 -35.13 -84.17
CA SER A 2 22.44 -34.91 -83.56
C SER A 2 22.59 -34.08 -82.27
N SER A 3 23.07 -34.76 -81.23
CA SER A 3 23.93 -34.25 -80.15
C SER A 3 25.39 -34.01 -80.68
N PRO A 4 26.41 -33.83 -79.82
CA PRO A 4 26.97 -32.57 -79.31
C PRO A 4 28.50 -32.44 -79.58
N GLU A 5 29.19 -31.37 -79.17
CA GLU A 5 30.67 -31.34 -78.96
C GLU A 5 31.06 -30.01 -78.26
N ASN A 6 31.50 -29.99 -76.99
CA ASN A 6 32.82 -30.32 -76.42
C ASN A 6 33.91 -29.25 -76.68
N THR A 7 34.48 -28.66 -75.61
CA THR A 7 35.88 -28.88 -75.17
C THR A 7 36.44 -27.70 -74.33
N GLU A 8 36.69 -28.01 -73.07
CA GLU A 8 37.81 -27.67 -72.17
C GLU A 8 38.96 -26.70 -72.57
N LYS A 9 39.38 -25.92 -71.53
CA LYS A 9 40.79 -25.67 -71.06
C LYS A 9 41.70 -24.75 -71.93
N VAL A 10 42.70 -23.97 -71.47
CA VAL A 10 43.38 -23.68 -70.17
C VAL A 10 44.50 -22.63 -70.38
N LYS A 11 44.74 -21.78 -69.36
CA LYS A 11 45.98 -21.10 -68.88
C LYS A 11 46.89 -20.28 -69.83
N ARG A 12 47.26 -19.09 -69.34
CA ARG A 12 48.61 -18.67 -68.80
C ARG A 12 48.60 -17.13 -68.65
N GLY A 13 49.13 -16.46 -67.62
CA GLY A 13 49.85 -16.86 -66.42
C GLY A 13 50.31 -15.64 -65.60
N PHE A 14 50.57 -15.90 -64.31
CA PHE A 14 51.55 -15.29 -63.39
C PHE A 14 51.47 -13.83 -62.87
N ARG A 15 51.27 -13.77 -61.54
CA ARG A 15 52.07 -13.11 -60.47
C ARG A 15 51.65 -11.73 -59.90
N ASN A 16 51.16 -11.80 -58.66
CA ASN A 16 51.23 -10.91 -57.47
C ASN A 16 51.65 -9.44 -57.62
N LYS A 17 50.81 -8.52 -57.09
CA LYS A 17 50.99 -7.87 -55.77
C LYS A 17 49.86 -6.87 -55.47
N ASP A 18 49.30 -7.01 -54.27
CA ASP A 18 48.75 -6.00 -53.34
C ASP A 18 47.92 -4.83 -53.88
N LYS A 19 46.62 -4.78 -53.52
CA LYS A 19 45.88 -3.54 -53.17
C LYS A 19 44.45 -3.82 -52.65
N GLU A 20 44.32 -3.64 -51.33
CA GLU A 20 43.24 -3.02 -50.55
C GLU A 20 41.77 -3.42 -50.78
N ASP A 21 41.23 -4.12 -49.78
CA ASP A 21 39.81 -4.29 -49.49
C ASP A 21 39.10 -2.95 -49.23
N LYS A 22 38.02 -2.68 -49.95
CA LYS A 22 36.98 -1.70 -49.55
C LYS A 22 35.64 -2.42 -49.45
N GLN A 23 35.29 -2.79 -48.23
CA GLN A 23 33.90 -3.02 -47.82
C GLN A 23 33.13 -1.70 -47.94
N VAL A 24 32.10 -1.69 -48.78
CA VAL A 24 31.08 -0.64 -48.79
C VAL A 24 30.13 -0.94 -47.64
N LYS A 25 30.15 -0.09 -46.61
CA LYS A 25 29.13 -0.03 -45.57
C LYS A 25 27.98 0.83 -46.09
N GLU A 26 26.77 0.28 -46.04
CA GLU A 26 25.53 1.05 -46.15
C GLU A 26 25.38 1.86 -44.85
N ASP A 27 25.49 3.18 -44.95
CA ASP A 27 25.16 4.11 -43.88
C ASP A 27 23.64 4.36 -43.89
N GLU A 28 22.93 3.78 -42.91
CA GLU A 28 21.56 4.17 -42.56
C GLU A 28 21.56 5.53 -41.84
N GLU A 29 21.56 6.63 -42.60
CA GLU A 29 21.20 7.95 -42.06
C GLU A 29 19.69 8.00 -41.76
N LYS A 30 19.32 7.63 -40.53
CA LYS A 30 18.00 7.94 -39.94
C LYS A 30 18.10 8.72 -38.62
N GLY A 31 19.08 9.62 -38.52
CA GLY A 31 19.06 10.78 -37.61
C GLY A 31 18.29 11.94 -38.25
N GLY A 32 17.03 11.69 -38.59
CA GLY A 32 16.25 12.51 -39.52
C GLY A 32 15.47 13.62 -38.84
N PHE A 33 15.98 14.86 -38.92
CA PHE A 33 15.30 16.14 -38.66
C PHE A 33 14.78 16.41 -37.23
N VAL A 34 14.15 15.44 -36.56
CA VAL A 34 13.55 15.60 -35.22
C VAL A 34 14.61 15.70 -34.12
N GLU A 35 15.68 14.90 -34.20
CA GLU A 35 16.85 15.04 -33.31
C GLU A 35 17.51 16.40 -33.48
N LYS A 36 17.78 16.80 -34.73
CA LYS A 36 18.37 18.12 -35.04
C LYS A 36 17.50 19.29 -34.58
N VAL A 37 16.17 19.13 -34.57
CA VAL A 37 15.24 20.15 -34.06
C VAL A 37 15.22 20.16 -32.52
N LYS A 38 15.32 19.00 -31.86
CA LYS A 38 15.48 18.92 -30.39
C LYS A 38 16.78 19.58 -29.94
N ASP A 39 17.89 19.23 -30.59
CA ASP A 39 19.21 19.80 -30.32
C ASP A 39 19.21 21.32 -30.53
N LEU A 40 18.48 21.82 -31.53
CA LEU A 40 18.39 23.26 -31.81
C LEU A 40 17.48 24.00 -30.82
N ILE A 41 16.43 23.37 -30.29
CA ILE A 41 15.59 23.93 -29.21
C ILE A 41 16.35 23.94 -27.87
N GLU A 42 17.15 22.92 -27.61
CA GLU A 42 18.03 22.86 -26.44
C GLU A 42 19.13 23.92 -26.53
N ASP A 43 19.86 24.00 -27.65
CA ASP A 43 20.95 24.97 -27.88
C ASP A 43 20.46 26.43 -27.90
N VAL A 44 19.26 26.70 -28.44
CA VAL A 44 18.65 28.05 -28.36
C VAL A 44 18.14 28.36 -26.94
N GLY A 45 17.61 27.36 -26.23
CA GLY A 45 17.22 27.49 -24.83
C GLY A 45 18.41 27.86 -23.95
N GLU A 46 19.52 27.13 -24.06
CA GLU A 46 20.76 27.38 -23.32
C GLU A 46 21.36 28.75 -23.66
N LYS A 47 21.37 29.16 -24.94
CA LYS A 47 21.88 30.49 -25.36
C LYS A 47 21.03 31.66 -24.90
N ILE A 48 19.72 31.46 -24.68
CA ILE A 48 18.83 32.47 -24.10
C ILE A 48 19.00 32.54 -22.58
N GLU A 49 19.18 31.39 -21.92
CA GLU A 49 19.51 31.29 -20.49
C GLU A 49 20.79 32.06 -20.14
N GLU A 50 21.85 31.93 -20.95
CA GLU A 50 23.12 32.65 -20.74
C GLU A 50 23.06 34.17 -20.94
N LYS A 51 22.13 34.67 -21.76
CA LYS A 51 22.11 36.11 -22.16
C LYS A 51 21.04 36.95 -21.47
N ILE A 52 19.97 36.35 -20.94
CA ILE A 52 18.76 37.10 -20.51
C ILE A 52 18.43 36.92 -19.02
N GLY A 53 19.11 36.04 -18.27
CA GLY A 53 18.82 35.84 -16.83
C GLY A 53 17.44 35.23 -16.56
N PHE A 54 16.83 34.68 -17.61
CA PHE A 54 15.59 33.90 -17.56
C PHE A 54 15.91 32.45 -17.87
N GLY A 55 15.43 31.52 -17.04
CA GLY A 55 15.63 30.09 -17.22
C GLY A 55 14.39 29.27 -16.92
N LYS A 56 14.42 28.02 -17.38
CA LYS A 56 13.29 27.10 -17.17
C LYS A 56 13.11 26.79 -15.68
N PRO A 57 11.90 26.91 -15.11
CA PRO A 57 11.64 26.45 -13.76
C PRO A 57 11.88 24.95 -13.65
N THR A 58 12.32 24.51 -12.47
CA THR A 58 12.52 23.09 -12.17
C THR A 58 11.59 22.66 -11.06
N ALA A 59 11.18 21.40 -11.07
CA ALA A 59 10.35 20.85 -10.02
C ALA A 59 10.78 19.42 -9.70
N ASP A 60 10.56 18.99 -8.46
CA ASP A 60 10.83 17.62 -8.01
C ASP A 60 9.85 17.21 -6.90
N VAL A 61 9.47 15.93 -6.87
CA VAL A 61 8.67 15.35 -5.79
C VAL A 61 9.61 14.95 -4.65
N THR A 62 9.75 15.85 -3.68
CA THR A 62 10.70 15.68 -2.57
C THR A 62 10.26 14.62 -1.57
N ALA A 63 8.95 14.52 -1.31
CA ALA A 63 8.41 13.58 -0.33
C ALA A 63 6.93 13.25 -0.62
N VAL A 64 6.50 12.08 -0.17
CA VAL A 64 5.09 11.68 -0.11
C VAL A 64 4.82 11.27 1.33
N HIS A 65 3.86 11.95 1.96
CA HIS A 65 3.46 11.67 3.34
C HIS A 65 2.07 11.04 3.37
N ILE A 66 1.84 10.14 4.31
CA ILE A 66 0.53 9.55 4.60
C ILE A 66 0.07 10.10 5.95
N PRO A 67 -0.58 11.28 5.99
CA PRO A 67 -1.05 11.85 7.25
C PRO A 67 -2.08 10.98 7.96
N HIS A 68 -2.92 10.27 7.22
CA HIS A 68 -3.98 9.44 7.80
C HIS A 68 -4.25 8.20 6.96
N ILE A 69 -4.43 7.06 7.62
CA ILE A 69 -4.74 5.79 6.99
C ILE A 69 -5.66 4.94 7.87
N ASN A 70 -6.64 4.27 7.26
CA ASN A 70 -7.51 3.30 7.92
C ASN A 70 -8.04 2.25 6.92
N LEU A 71 -9.00 1.40 7.32
CA LEU A 71 -9.58 0.39 6.42
C LEU A 71 -10.40 0.94 5.23
N LYS A 72 -10.77 2.22 5.26
CA LYS A 72 -11.63 2.85 4.24
C LYS A 72 -10.85 3.69 3.23
N LYS A 73 -9.85 4.45 3.72
CA LYS A 73 -9.08 5.36 2.89
C LYS A 73 -7.64 5.54 3.39
N ALA A 74 -6.78 5.97 2.48
CA ALA A 74 -5.50 6.59 2.77
C ALA A 74 -5.48 8.01 2.21
N GLU A 75 -5.05 8.95 3.04
CA GLU A 75 -4.78 10.32 2.64
C GLU A 75 -3.28 10.43 2.36
N LEU A 76 -2.91 10.90 1.19
CA LEU A 76 -1.53 11.14 0.78
C LEU A 76 -1.34 12.62 0.49
N VAL A 77 -0.15 13.14 0.80
CA VAL A 77 0.26 14.49 0.44
C VAL A 77 1.61 14.41 -0.24
N ALA A 78 1.63 14.66 -1.55
CA ALA A 78 2.87 14.82 -2.30
C ALA A 78 3.38 16.25 -2.15
N HIS A 79 4.62 16.39 -1.69
CA HIS A 79 5.33 17.66 -1.62
C HIS A 79 6.16 17.82 -2.89
N VAL A 80 5.84 18.84 -3.66
CA VAL A 80 6.52 19.18 -4.91
C VAL A 80 7.27 20.48 -4.72
N LEU A 81 8.60 20.41 -4.73
CA LEU A 81 9.45 21.59 -4.63
C LEU A 81 9.63 22.18 -6.02
N VAL A 82 9.12 23.38 -6.22
CA VAL A 82 9.27 24.13 -7.47
C VAL A 82 10.26 25.28 -7.26
N LYS A 83 11.24 25.38 -8.14
CA LYS A 83 12.26 26.43 -8.13
C LYS A 83 12.09 27.32 -9.35
N ASN A 84 11.96 28.62 -9.08
CA ASN A 84 11.88 29.64 -10.10
C ASN A 84 13.22 30.39 -10.19
N PRO A 85 14.04 30.16 -11.23
CA PRO A 85 15.29 30.90 -11.40
C PRO A 85 15.07 32.33 -11.87
N ASN A 86 13.85 32.71 -12.30
CA ASN A 86 13.57 33.98 -12.95
C ASN A 86 13.36 35.12 -11.93
N PRO A 87 13.71 36.37 -12.29
CA PRO A 87 13.52 37.55 -11.43
C PRO A 87 12.07 38.00 -11.31
N ILE A 88 11.12 37.25 -11.89
CA ILE A 88 9.69 37.57 -11.86
C ILE A 88 8.87 36.36 -11.40
N PRO A 89 7.69 36.57 -10.80
CA PRO A 89 6.80 35.48 -10.41
C PRO A 89 6.26 34.69 -11.61
N ILE A 90 6.06 33.38 -11.42
CA ILE A 90 5.52 32.45 -12.42
C ILE A 90 4.14 31.95 -11.93
N PRO A 91 3.04 32.22 -12.65
CA PRO A 91 1.76 31.61 -12.36
C PRO A 91 1.80 30.09 -12.56
N LEU A 92 1.33 29.34 -11.55
CA LEU A 92 1.09 27.91 -11.63
C LEU A 92 -0.37 27.69 -12.01
N ILE A 93 -0.61 27.48 -13.32
CA ILE A 93 -1.94 27.46 -13.91
C ILE A 93 -2.73 26.25 -13.43
N ASP A 94 -2.21 25.05 -13.69
CA ASP A 94 -2.91 23.80 -13.45
C ASP A 94 -1.93 22.76 -12.92
N ILE A 95 -2.44 21.85 -12.09
CA ILE A 95 -1.73 20.62 -11.71
C ILE A 95 -2.60 19.44 -12.11
N ASN A 96 -2.17 18.67 -13.11
CA ASN A 96 -2.75 17.37 -13.36
C ASN A 96 -1.99 16.32 -12.58
N TYR A 97 -2.69 15.39 -11.96
CA TYR A 97 -2.05 14.27 -11.29
C TYR A 97 -2.76 12.95 -11.60
N LEU A 98 -1.97 11.89 -11.62
CA LEU A 98 -2.40 10.51 -11.84
C LEU A 98 -1.61 9.62 -10.87
N ILE A 99 -2.31 8.79 -10.12
CA ILE A 99 -1.70 7.69 -9.39
C ILE A 99 -2.08 6.39 -10.09
N GLU A 100 -1.06 5.63 -10.46
CA GLU A 100 -1.22 4.31 -11.07
C GLU A 100 -0.50 3.22 -10.27
N SER A 101 -0.95 1.98 -10.40
CA SER A 101 -0.34 0.79 -9.78
C SER A 101 -0.34 -0.34 -10.80
N ASP A 102 0.84 -0.82 -11.22
CA ASP A 102 1.03 -1.76 -12.33
C ASP A 102 0.23 -1.40 -13.60
N GLY A 103 0.23 -0.11 -13.98
CA GLY A 103 -0.53 0.39 -15.14
C GLY A 103 -2.03 0.55 -14.91
N ARG A 104 -2.56 0.19 -13.73
CA ARG A 104 -3.94 0.47 -13.33
C ARG A 104 -4.06 1.90 -12.83
N LYS A 105 -4.98 2.68 -13.37
CA LYS A 105 -5.28 4.04 -12.89
C LYS A 105 -6.08 3.95 -11.58
N LEU A 106 -5.45 4.30 -10.45
CA LEU A 106 -6.10 4.31 -9.14
C LEU A 106 -6.91 5.59 -8.93
N ILE A 107 -6.31 6.74 -9.25
CA ILE A 107 -6.95 8.06 -9.10
C ILE A 107 -6.31 9.06 -10.06
N SER A 108 -7.08 10.05 -10.50
CA SER A 108 -6.55 11.25 -11.17
C SER A 108 -7.33 12.48 -10.76
N GLY A 109 -6.72 13.64 -10.86
CA GLY A 109 -7.41 14.91 -10.68
C GLY A 109 -6.69 16.07 -11.34
N LEU A 110 -7.38 17.21 -11.32
CA LEU A 110 -6.90 18.50 -11.78
C LEU A 110 -7.09 19.52 -10.64
N ILE A 111 -6.03 20.24 -10.31
CA ILE A 111 -6.08 21.40 -9.41
C ILE A 111 -5.90 22.64 -10.29
N PRO A 112 -6.97 23.39 -10.59
CA PRO A 112 -6.87 24.63 -11.33
C PRO A 112 -6.40 25.77 -10.43
N ASP A 113 -5.75 26.77 -11.04
CA ASP A 113 -5.22 27.98 -10.40
C ASP A 113 -4.46 27.69 -9.11
N ALA A 114 -3.39 26.88 -9.23
CA ALA A 114 -2.64 26.39 -8.08
C ALA A 114 -1.65 27.42 -7.51
N GLY A 115 -1.81 28.70 -7.85
CA GLY A 115 -1.12 29.83 -7.23
C GLY A 115 -0.01 30.43 -8.07
N THR A 116 0.99 31.02 -7.42
CA THR A 116 2.09 31.73 -8.08
C THR A 116 3.40 31.44 -7.37
N ILE A 117 4.42 31.05 -8.13
CA ILE A 117 5.77 30.79 -7.64
C ILE A 117 6.55 32.09 -7.65
N HIS A 118 7.06 32.50 -6.49
CA HIS A 118 7.77 33.76 -6.30
C HIS A 118 9.07 33.86 -7.12
N SER A 119 9.49 35.09 -7.43
CA SER A 119 10.74 35.39 -8.16
C SER A 119 11.97 34.94 -7.39
N HIS A 120 12.95 34.32 -8.05
CA HIS A 120 14.13 33.70 -7.42
C HIS A 120 13.77 32.80 -6.22
N GLY A 121 12.55 32.27 -6.22
CA GLY A 121 11.95 31.58 -5.10
C GLY A 121 12.04 30.06 -5.24
N SER A 122 11.90 29.41 -4.10
CA SER A 122 11.61 27.98 -4.02
C SER A 122 10.36 27.81 -3.19
N GLU A 123 9.37 27.11 -3.72
CA GLU A 123 8.08 26.93 -3.08
C GLU A 123 7.68 25.45 -3.09
N THR A 124 7.12 24.99 -1.97
CA THR A 124 6.65 23.61 -1.85
C THR A 124 5.15 23.57 -2.06
N VAL A 125 4.74 23.08 -3.21
CA VAL A 125 3.34 22.84 -3.56
C VAL A 125 2.90 21.51 -2.94
N LYS A 126 1.77 21.51 -2.23
CA LYS A 126 1.20 20.32 -1.60
C LYS A 126 0.04 19.81 -2.44
N ILE A 127 0.14 18.57 -2.92
CA ILE A 127 -0.91 17.92 -3.69
C ILE A 127 -1.58 16.87 -2.78
N PRO A 128 -2.77 17.17 -2.22
CA PRO A 128 -3.51 16.20 -1.43
C PRO A 128 -4.20 15.18 -2.33
N VAL A 129 -4.08 13.91 -2.00
CA VAL A 129 -4.71 12.81 -2.72
C VAL A 129 -5.42 11.89 -1.74
N ASN A 130 -6.71 11.67 -1.97
CA ASN A 130 -7.53 10.79 -1.14
C ASN A 130 -7.81 9.49 -1.90
N LEU A 131 -7.24 8.40 -1.42
CA LEU A 131 -7.39 7.09 -2.00
C LEU A 131 -8.46 6.31 -1.23
N ILE A 132 -9.56 6.00 -1.91
CA ILE A 132 -10.69 5.24 -1.33
C ILE A 132 -10.52 3.77 -1.70
N TYR A 133 -10.36 2.90 -0.70
CA TYR A 133 -10.06 1.49 -0.94
C TYR A 133 -11.21 0.74 -1.59
N ASP A 134 -12.46 1.12 -1.32
CA ASP A 134 -13.63 0.46 -1.91
C ASP A 134 -13.72 0.67 -3.43
N ASP A 135 -13.33 1.86 -3.93
CA ASP A 135 -13.27 2.15 -5.36
C ASP A 135 -12.20 1.30 -6.05
N ILE A 136 -11.05 1.10 -5.39
CA ILE A 136 -9.97 0.27 -5.91
C ILE A 136 -10.38 -1.21 -5.94
N LYS A 137 -10.88 -1.75 -4.83
CA LYS A 137 -11.26 -3.17 -4.71
C LYS A 137 -12.41 -3.54 -5.63
N SER A 138 -13.36 -2.63 -5.84
CA SER A 138 -14.49 -2.85 -6.76
C SER A 138 -14.06 -2.84 -8.22
N THR A 139 -13.06 -2.03 -8.57
CA THR A 139 -12.52 -1.93 -9.94
C THR A 139 -11.51 -3.04 -10.24
N TYR A 140 -10.65 -3.38 -9.28
CA TYR A 140 -9.49 -4.25 -9.44
C TYR A 140 -9.52 -5.41 -8.44
N ARG A 141 -10.05 -6.56 -8.90
CA ARG A 141 -10.30 -7.75 -8.05
C ARG A 141 -9.03 -8.46 -7.57
N ASP A 142 -7.92 -8.19 -8.23
CA ASP A 142 -6.60 -8.73 -7.94
C ASP A 142 -5.88 -8.00 -6.80
N ILE A 143 -6.30 -6.76 -6.48
CA ILE A 143 -5.83 -6.03 -5.31
C ILE A 143 -6.57 -6.55 -4.08
N LYS A 144 -5.87 -7.34 -3.26
CA LYS A 144 -6.45 -7.99 -2.09
C LYS A 144 -6.28 -7.12 -0.84
N PRO A 145 -7.28 -7.05 0.06
CA PRO A 145 -7.05 -6.54 1.40
C PRO A 145 -5.90 -7.30 2.07
N GLY A 146 -5.03 -6.57 2.74
CA GLY A 146 -3.81 -7.06 3.39
C GLY A 146 -2.54 -6.83 2.56
N SER A 147 -2.65 -6.63 1.25
CA SER A 147 -1.48 -6.47 0.38
C SER A 147 -0.85 -5.07 0.46
N ILE A 148 0.44 -4.99 0.12
CA ILE A 148 1.13 -3.75 -0.24
C ILE A 148 1.18 -3.67 -1.76
N ILE A 149 0.71 -2.57 -2.34
CA ILE A 149 0.74 -2.36 -3.79
C ILE A 149 1.77 -1.27 -4.16
N PRO A 150 2.57 -1.46 -5.23
CA PRO A 150 3.42 -0.40 -5.73
C PRO A 150 2.54 0.69 -6.34
N TYR A 151 2.93 1.95 -6.20
CA TYR A 151 2.31 3.06 -6.88
C TYR A 151 3.34 3.88 -7.66
N ARG A 152 2.85 4.58 -8.67
CA ARG A 152 3.54 5.64 -9.38
C ARG A 152 2.64 6.86 -9.43
N ILE A 153 3.09 7.95 -8.81
CA ILE A 153 2.48 9.27 -8.91
C ILE A 153 3.12 9.98 -10.10
N LYS A 154 2.29 10.42 -11.05
CA LYS A 154 2.64 11.32 -12.13
C LYS A 154 1.99 12.66 -11.87
N VAL A 155 2.76 13.75 -11.95
CA VAL A 155 2.27 15.12 -11.77
C VAL A 155 2.74 15.95 -12.96
N ASP A 156 1.81 16.57 -13.66
CA ASP A 156 2.10 17.56 -14.68
C ASP A 156 1.82 18.95 -14.10
N LEU A 157 2.89 19.67 -13.75
CA LEU A 157 2.79 21.07 -13.34
C LEU A 157 2.76 21.96 -14.57
N ILE A 158 1.68 22.71 -14.75
CA ILE A 158 1.51 23.61 -15.88
C ILE A 158 1.76 25.03 -15.42
N VAL A 159 2.84 25.62 -15.93
CA VAL A 159 3.28 26.98 -15.56
C VAL A 159 3.28 27.91 -16.77
N TYR A 160 3.12 29.20 -16.54
CA TYR A 160 3.30 30.23 -17.56
C TYR A 160 4.57 31.03 -17.27
N VAL A 161 5.61 30.80 -18.06
CA VAL A 161 6.88 31.53 -17.92
C VAL A 161 6.95 32.60 -19.00
N PRO A 162 7.14 33.88 -18.65
CA PRO A 162 7.35 34.91 -19.66
C PRO A 162 8.54 34.54 -20.58
N VAL A 163 8.43 34.90 -21.86
CA VAL A 163 9.32 34.46 -22.96
C VAL A 163 9.10 33.00 -23.41
N PHE A 164 8.95 32.03 -22.50
CA PHE A 164 8.80 30.61 -22.87
C PHE A 164 7.33 30.17 -23.06
N GLY A 165 6.37 30.96 -22.60
CA GLY A 165 4.94 30.64 -22.69
C GLY A 165 4.53 29.54 -21.71
N ARG A 166 3.53 28.74 -22.11
CA ARG A 166 3.00 27.64 -21.31
C ARG A 166 3.97 26.46 -21.34
N LEU A 167 4.52 26.09 -20.18
CA LEU A 167 5.36 24.91 -20.02
C LEU A 167 4.64 23.87 -19.16
N THR A 168 4.89 22.59 -19.47
CA THR A 168 4.47 21.47 -18.63
C THR A 168 5.73 20.82 -18.07
N LEU A 169 5.81 20.73 -16.74
CA LEU A 169 6.90 20.06 -16.03
C LEU A 169 6.37 18.70 -15.54
N PRO A 170 6.62 17.60 -16.27
CA PRO A 170 6.20 16.28 -15.86
C PRO A 170 7.11 15.76 -14.76
N LEU A 171 6.51 15.24 -13.70
CA LEU A 171 7.19 14.70 -12.54
C LEU A 171 6.67 13.30 -12.26
N GLU A 172 7.57 12.45 -11.77
CA GLU A 172 7.22 11.08 -11.41
C GLU A 172 7.84 10.71 -10.06
N LYS A 173 7.07 10.01 -9.23
CA LYS A 173 7.58 9.37 -8.02
C LYS A 173 6.94 8.02 -7.82
N THR A 174 7.75 7.01 -7.53
CA THR A 174 7.27 5.67 -7.16
C THR A 174 7.30 5.50 -5.65
N GLY A 175 6.49 4.57 -5.17
CA GLY A 175 6.46 4.16 -3.77
C GLY A 175 5.54 2.97 -3.56
N GLU A 176 5.19 2.71 -2.31
CA GLU A 176 4.32 1.62 -1.92
C GLU A 176 3.19 2.14 -1.03
N ILE A 177 1.99 1.59 -1.20
CA ILE A 177 0.83 1.91 -0.37
C ILE A 177 0.17 0.62 0.11
N PRO A 178 -0.11 0.48 1.41
CA PRO A 178 -0.82 -0.69 1.91
C PRO A 178 -2.32 -0.59 1.58
N VAL A 179 -2.97 -1.74 1.47
CA VAL A 179 -4.43 -1.89 1.49
C VAL A 179 -4.79 -2.61 2.79
N PRO A 180 -4.98 -1.90 3.91
CA PRO A 180 -5.06 -2.54 5.22
C PRO A 180 -6.25 -3.52 5.34
N TYR A 181 -6.02 -4.61 6.05
CA TYR A 181 -7.02 -5.58 6.46
C TYR A 181 -7.08 -5.65 7.99
N LYS A 182 -8.30 -5.82 8.52
CA LYS A 182 -8.50 -6.03 9.94
C LYS A 182 -7.86 -7.36 10.39
N PRO A 183 -7.31 -7.44 11.60
CA PRO A 183 -6.92 -8.74 12.15
C PRO A 183 -8.13 -9.67 12.26
N ASP A 184 -7.90 -10.96 12.02
CA ASP A 184 -8.89 -11.98 12.31
C ASP A 184 -8.68 -12.50 13.73
N ILE A 185 -9.79 -12.82 14.39
CA ILE A 185 -9.79 -13.21 15.80
C ILE A 185 -10.52 -14.53 16.01
N ASP A 186 -10.04 -15.33 16.96
CA ASP A 186 -10.70 -16.54 17.42
C ASP A 186 -10.39 -16.82 18.90
N LEU A 187 -11.31 -17.44 19.61
CA LEU A 187 -11.08 -17.91 20.98
C LEU A 187 -10.64 -19.37 20.96
N GLU A 188 -9.39 -19.62 21.31
CA GLU A 188 -8.81 -20.96 21.35
C GLU A 188 -9.24 -21.72 22.61
N LYS A 189 -9.23 -21.04 23.76
CA LYS A 189 -9.53 -21.65 25.04
C LYS A 189 -10.13 -20.62 26.01
N ILE A 190 -11.00 -21.10 26.88
CA ILE A 190 -11.47 -20.35 28.05
C ILE A 190 -10.94 -21.07 29.29
N HIS A 191 -10.24 -20.33 30.16
CA HIS A 191 -9.82 -20.79 31.47
C HIS A 191 -10.68 -20.13 32.54
N PHE A 192 -11.42 -20.92 33.32
CA PHE A 192 -12.20 -20.39 34.43
C PHE A 192 -11.38 -20.43 35.71
N GLU A 193 -11.14 -19.26 36.29
CA GLU A 193 -10.53 -19.13 37.63
C GLU A 193 -11.60 -19.30 38.71
N LYS A 194 -12.80 -18.75 38.46
CA LYS A 194 -13.99 -18.91 39.29
C LYS A 194 -15.20 -19.18 38.41
N PHE A 195 -16.00 -20.17 38.77
CA PHE A 195 -17.20 -20.52 38.02
C PHE A 195 -18.37 -20.74 38.98
N SER A 196 -19.17 -19.71 39.19
CA SER A 196 -20.34 -19.75 40.08
C SER A 196 -21.46 -18.84 39.58
N PHE A 197 -22.68 -19.07 40.08
CA PHE A 197 -23.84 -18.26 39.73
C PHE A 197 -23.73 -16.80 40.24
N GLU A 198 -23.03 -16.61 41.35
CA GLU A 198 -22.80 -15.29 41.96
C GLU A 198 -21.75 -14.47 41.21
N GLU A 199 -20.69 -15.14 40.75
CA GLU A 199 -19.56 -14.52 40.05
C GLU A 199 -18.79 -15.58 39.25
N THR A 200 -18.47 -15.24 38.01
CA THR A 200 -17.61 -16.01 37.12
C THR A 200 -16.43 -15.14 36.70
N VAL A 201 -15.22 -15.66 36.87
CA VAL A 201 -13.95 -15.06 36.46
C VAL A 201 -13.28 -16.00 35.49
N ALA A 202 -12.96 -15.51 34.30
CA ALA A 202 -12.33 -16.31 33.26
C ALA A 202 -11.26 -15.53 32.50
N VAL A 203 -10.29 -16.26 31.96
CA VAL A 203 -9.28 -15.77 31.03
C VAL A 203 -9.54 -16.40 29.66
N LEU A 204 -9.83 -15.56 28.67
CA LEU A 204 -10.07 -15.95 27.29
C LEU A 204 -8.74 -15.90 26.53
N LYS A 205 -8.29 -17.05 26.02
CA LYS A 205 -7.09 -17.12 25.17
C LYS A 205 -7.48 -16.77 23.73
N LEU A 206 -7.33 -15.50 23.40
CA LEU A 206 -7.56 -14.93 22.09
C LEU A 206 -6.41 -15.26 21.15
N LYS A 207 -6.71 -15.88 20.01
CA LYS A 207 -5.85 -15.93 18.82
C LYS A 207 -6.14 -14.70 17.97
N LEU A 208 -5.10 -13.93 17.64
CA LEU A 208 -5.15 -12.81 16.71
C LEU A 208 -4.25 -13.11 15.51
N GLU A 209 -4.81 -13.08 14.31
CA GLU A 209 -4.14 -13.40 13.06
C GLU A 209 -4.02 -12.14 12.20
N ASN A 210 -2.77 -11.77 11.89
CA ASN A 210 -2.45 -10.70 10.97
C ASN A 210 -2.38 -11.26 9.56
N LYS A 211 -3.29 -10.85 8.66
CA LYS A 211 -3.26 -11.22 7.23
C LYS A 211 -2.71 -10.11 6.33
N ASN A 212 -2.08 -9.11 6.93
CA ASN A 212 -1.40 -8.06 6.20
C ASN A 212 0.02 -8.49 5.85
N ASP A 213 0.53 -8.00 4.72
CA ASP A 213 1.92 -8.16 4.27
C ASP A 213 2.90 -7.22 4.99
N PHE A 214 2.43 -6.56 6.04
CA PHE A 214 3.20 -5.70 6.95
C PHE A 214 2.91 -6.07 8.42
N ASP A 215 3.85 -5.70 9.28
CA ASP A 215 3.77 -5.97 10.71
C ASP A 215 2.74 -5.06 11.40
N LEU A 216 2.08 -5.59 12.43
CA LEU A 216 1.19 -4.85 13.31
C LEU A 216 1.80 -4.81 14.71
N ALA A 217 2.25 -3.64 15.15
CA ALA A 217 2.69 -3.42 16.53
C ALA A 217 1.48 -3.02 17.38
N LEU A 218 0.85 -4.01 18.02
CA LEU A 218 -0.28 -3.81 18.92
C LEU A 218 0.17 -3.03 20.16
N ASN A 219 -0.56 -1.96 20.48
CA ASN A 219 -0.36 -1.10 21.64
C ASN A 219 -1.52 -1.18 22.64
N GLY A 220 -2.70 -1.57 22.17
CA GLY A 220 -3.86 -1.78 23.02
C GLY A 220 -4.99 -2.49 22.29
N LEU A 221 -5.93 -2.98 23.08
CA LEU A 221 -7.09 -3.73 22.64
C LEU A 221 -8.29 -3.32 23.50
N ASP A 222 -9.36 -2.86 22.86
CA ASP A 222 -10.69 -2.80 23.46
C ASP A 222 -11.50 -4.00 22.98
N TYR A 223 -12.27 -4.63 23.87
CA TYR A 223 -13.14 -5.75 23.50
C TYR A 223 -14.38 -5.81 24.37
N ASP A 224 -15.46 -6.30 23.75
CA ASP A 224 -16.71 -6.72 24.37
C ASP A 224 -16.97 -8.18 23.98
N VAL A 225 -17.54 -8.95 24.91
CA VAL A 225 -17.86 -10.37 24.71
C VAL A 225 -19.34 -10.61 24.97
N TRP A 226 -19.96 -11.36 24.07
CA TRP A 226 -21.31 -11.84 24.20
C TRP A 226 -21.32 -13.36 24.25
N LEU A 227 -22.15 -13.90 25.13
CA LEU A 227 -22.56 -15.31 25.09
C LEU A 227 -23.99 -15.33 24.55
N SER A 228 -24.17 -15.92 23.36
CA SER A 228 -25.37 -15.69 22.55
C SER A 228 -25.62 -14.18 22.34
N ASP A 229 -26.76 -13.65 22.79
CA ASP A 229 -27.13 -12.24 22.63
C ASP A 229 -26.89 -11.41 23.91
N VAL A 230 -26.32 -12.02 24.95
CA VAL A 230 -26.08 -11.38 26.26
C VAL A 230 -24.66 -10.85 26.33
N ASN A 231 -24.49 -9.52 26.43
CA ASN A 231 -23.19 -8.91 26.69
C ASN A 231 -22.77 -9.25 28.13
N ILE A 232 -21.70 -10.05 28.27
CA ILE A 232 -21.16 -10.46 29.56
C ILE A 232 -20.05 -9.54 30.06
N GLY A 233 -19.62 -8.55 29.26
CA GLY A 233 -18.66 -7.53 29.63
C GLY A 233 -17.55 -7.35 28.61
N GLY A 234 -16.66 -6.42 28.94
CA GLY A 234 -15.55 -5.99 28.10
C GLY A 234 -14.52 -5.22 28.91
N ALA A 235 -13.35 -4.98 28.31
CA ALA A 235 -12.30 -4.19 28.92
C ALA A 235 -11.41 -3.52 27.87
N ASP A 236 -10.75 -2.44 28.28
CA ASP A 236 -9.60 -1.88 27.61
C ASP A 236 -8.32 -2.48 28.21
N LEU A 237 -7.46 -3.02 27.36
CA LEU A 237 -6.17 -3.56 27.74
C LEU A 237 -5.07 -2.79 27.03
N GLU A 238 -4.23 -2.12 27.82
CA GLU A 238 -2.93 -1.67 27.36
C GLU A 238 -1.98 -2.87 27.33
N LYS A 239 -1.69 -3.36 26.13
CA LYS A 239 -0.81 -4.51 25.93
C LYS A 239 0.03 -4.26 24.70
N SER A 240 1.32 -4.55 24.80
CA SER A 240 2.21 -4.43 23.65
C SER A 240 2.52 -5.81 23.09
N ALA A 241 2.31 -6.00 21.79
CA ALA A 241 2.69 -7.22 21.08
C ALA A 241 3.00 -6.89 19.62
N ASN A 242 4.09 -7.44 19.07
CA ASN A 242 4.33 -7.39 17.65
C ASN A 242 3.73 -8.63 16.98
N ILE A 243 2.90 -8.41 15.98
CA ILE A 243 2.28 -9.45 15.16
C ILE A 243 2.86 -9.29 13.76
N GLY A 244 3.87 -10.10 13.46
CA GLY A 244 4.55 -10.05 12.17
C GLY A 244 3.58 -10.25 11.00
N LYS A 245 3.98 -9.82 9.80
CA LYS A 245 3.23 -10.05 8.56
C LYS A 245 2.80 -11.50 8.41
N ASN A 246 1.55 -11.75 8.04
CA ASN A 246 0.97 -13.10 7.92
C ASN A 246 1.14 -13.97 9.19
N GLY A 247 1.32 -13.33 10.36
CA GLY A 247 1.64 -13.96 11.63
C GLY A 247 0.44 -14.14 12.55
N ILE A 248 0.64 -14.94 13.60
CA ILE A 248 -0.36 -15.19 14.64
C ILE A 248 0.23 -14.78 15.99
N SER A 249 -0.58 -14.14 16.82
CA SER A 249 -0.27 -13.86 18.21
C SER A 249 -1.39 -14.36 19.12
N TYR A 250 -1.08 -14.59 20.39
CA TYR A 250 -2.04 -15.02 21.40
C TYR A 250 -2.09 -14.00 22.53
N MET A 251 -3.30 -13.72 23.02
CA MET A 251 -3.54 -12.77 24.11
C MET A 251 -4.50 -13.38 25.12
N ASP A 252 -4.17 -13.22 26.39
CA ASP A 252 -5.06 -13.55 27.49
C ASP A 252 -5.92 -12.34 27.84
N LEU A 253 -7.25 -12.51 27.72
CA LEU A 253 -8.25 -11.48 27.99
C LEU A 253 -9.03 -11.82 29.27
N PRO A 254 -8.90 -11.05 30.35
CA PRO A 254 -9.68 -11.29 31.56
C PRO A 254 -11.15 -10.89 31.37
N ILE A 255 -12.07 -11.68 31.89
CA ILE A 255 -13.49 -11.32 31.95
C ILE A 255 -14.08 -11.72 33.28
N THR A 256 -14.84 -10.81 33.88
CA THR A 256 -15.54 -11.02 35.15
C THR A 256 -16.98 -10.58 35.01
N PHE A 257 -17.91 -11.46 35.36
CA PHE A 257 -19.34 -11.18 35.30
C PHE A 257 -20.12 -12.02 36.29
N ARG A 258 -21.38 -11.64 36.55
CA ARG A 258 -22.25 -12.33 37.51
C ARG A 258 -23.42 -12.98 36.77
N PRO A 259 -23.43 -14.30 36.58
CA PRO A 259 -24.49 -14.98 35.83
C PRO A 259 -25.91 -14.67 36.31
N LYS A 260 -26.10 -14.47 37.62
CA LYS A 260 -27.39 -14.07 38.21
C LYS A 260 -28.00 -12.78 37.64
N ASP A 261 -27.16 -11.85 37.18
CA ASP A 261 -27.62 -10.57 36.62
C ASP A 261 -28.30 -10.76 35.25
N PHE A 262 -28.09 -11.92 34.62
CA PHE A 262 -28.61 -12.28 33.29
C PHE A 262 -29.63 -13.42 33.33
N GLY A 263 -29.94 -13.96 34.52
CA GLY A 263 -30.93 -15.01 34.73
C GLY A 263 -30.42 -16.45 34.53
N SER A 264 -31.28 -17.42 34.88
CA SER A 264 -30.94 -18.84 34.89
C SER A 264 -30.59 -19.40 33.50
N ALA A 265 -31.10 -18.81 32.42
CA ALA A 265 -30.83 -19.25 31.05
C ALA A 265 -29.34 -19.13 30.67
N LEU A 266 -28.68 -18.02 31.03
CA LEU A 266 -27.24 -17.86 30.82
C LEU A 266 -26.44 -18.90 31.63
N TRP A 267 -26.85 -19.10 32.88
CA TRP A 267 -26.22 -20.08 33.77
C TRP A 267 -26.35 -21.52 33.27
N ASP A 268 -27.54 -21.90 32.81
CA ASP A 268 -27.81 -23.23 32.26
C ASP A 268 -27.04 -23.46 30.96
N MET A 269 -26.94 -22.42 30.12
CA MET A 269 -26.15 -22.46 28.89
C MET A 269 -24.67 -22.70 29.18
N MET A 270 -24.08 -21.95 30.12
CA MET A 270 -22.68 -22.09 30.52
C MET A 270 -22.37 -23.48 31.09
N ARG A 271 -23.33 -24.12 31.77
CA ARG A 271 -23.13 -25.47 32.36
C ARG A 271 -23.29 -26.62 31.37
N GLY A 272 -24.10 -26.47 30.31
CA GLY A 272 -24.74 -27.63 29.69
C GLY A 272 -24.45 -27.95 28.22
N ARG A 273 -24.23 -26.96 27.33
CA ARG A 273 -24.39 -27.23 25.87
C ARG A 273 -23.33 -26.68 24.93
N GLY A 274 -22.30 -26.02 25.44
CA GLY A 274 -21.40 -25.22 24.60
C GLY A 274 -22.14 -23.99 24.10
N THR A 275 -21.47 -22.85 24.12
CA THR A 275 -22.08 -21.56 23.81
C THR A 275 -21.45 -21.00 22.56
N GLY A 276 -22.31 -20.48 21.68
CA GLY A 276 -21.90 -19.51 20.69
C GLY A 276 -21.36 -18.28 21.42
N TYR A 277 -20.25 -17.73 20.95
CA TYR A 277 -19.76 -16.45 21.41
C TYR A 277 -19.71 -15.46 20.25
N THR A 278 -19.90 -14.21 20.60
CA THR A 278 -19.57 -13.08 19.74
C THR A 278 -18.57 -12.22 20.49
N MET A 279 -17.60 -11.67 19.77
CA MET A 279 -16.64 -10.73 20.34
C MET A 279 -16.40 -9.61 19.33
N LYS A 280 -16.42 -8.38 19.82
CA LYS A 280 -16.22 -7.16 19.02
C LYS A 280 -15.28 -6.24 19.77
N GLY A 281 -14.64 -5.34 19.04
CA GLY A 281 -13.72 -4.38 19.64
C GLY A 281 -12.80 -3.76 18.62
N HIS A 282 -11.72 -3.16 19.10
CA HIS A 282 -10.67 -2.60 18.25
C HIS A 282 -9.29 -2.88 18.80
N VAL A 283 -8.34 -2.98 17.87
CA VAL A 283 -6.92 -3.06 18.16
C VAL A 283 -6.28 -1.75 17.74
N ASN A 284 -5.58 -1.10 18.67
CA ASN A 284 -4.71 0.03 18.38
C ASN A 284 -3.35 -0.52 17.97
N VAL A 285 -2.90 -0.21 16.76
CA VAL A 285 -1.64 -0.71 16.20
C VAL A 285 -0.81 0.43 15.63
N ASP A 286 0.50 0.35 15.80
CA ASP A 286 1.45 1.07 14.96
C ASP A 286 1.85 0.19 13.77
N THR A 287 1.99 0.81 12.60
CA THR A 287 2.43 0.16 11.37
C THR A 287 3.51 1.00 10.71
N PRO A 288 4.27 0.44 9.75
CA PRO A 288 5.22 1.21 8.94
C PRO A 288 4.60 2.41 8.20
N PHE A 289 3.28 2.45 8.07
CA PHE A 289 2.53 3.47 7.33
C PHE A 289 1.76 4.44 8.24
N GLY A 290 1.91 4.30 9.57
CA GLY A 290 1.21 5.12 10.56
C GLY A 290 0.39 4.29 11.55
N ALA A 291 -0.04 4.95 12.62
CA ALA A 291 -0.92 4.35 13.62
C ALA A 291 -2.34 4.14 13.07
N MET A 292 -2.97 3.02 13.44
CA MET A 292 -4.33 2.68 13.04
C MET A 292 -5.13 2.12 14.23
N LYS A 293 -6.43 2.43 14.25
CA LYS A 293 -7.42 1.76 15.11
C LYS A 293 -8.24 0.81 14.24
N LEU A 294 -7.95 -0.49 14.35
CA LEU A 294 -8.51 -1.53 13.48
C LEU A 294 -9.66 -2.25 14.21
N PRO A 295 -10.88 -2.30 13.65
CA PRO A 295 -11.97 -3.07 14.23
C PRO A 295 -11.69 -4.57 14.15
N ILE A 296 -12.05 -5.29 15.19
CA ILE A 296 -12.03 -6.75 15.24
C ILE A 296 -13.44 -7.26 15.54
N SER A 297 -13.83 -8.37 14.93
CA SER A 297 -15.12 -8.99 15.18
C SER A 297 -15.07 -10.48 14.85
N LYS A 298 -15.71 -11.28 15.70
CA LYS A 298 -16.02 -12.69 15.47
C LYS A 298 -17.45 -12.93 15.94
N GLU A 299 -18.27 -13.44 15.04
CA GLU A 299 -19.68 -13.78 15.34
C GLU A 299 -19.87 -15.29 15.19
N GLY A 300 -20.64 -15.89 16.10
CA GLY A 300 -21.01 -17.30 16.04
C GLY A 300 -19.83 -18.27 16.22
N GLY A 301 -18.78 -17.88 16.93
CA GLY A 301 -17.72 -18.81 17.30
C GLY A 301 -18.24 -19.85 18.29
N THR A 302 -17.75 -21.09 18.23
CA THR A 302 -18.18 -22.13 19.18
C THR A 302 -17.04 -22.48 20.10
N THR A 303 -17.30 -22.48 21.40
CA THR A 303 -16.33 -22.93 22.41
C THR A 303 -16.78 -24.28 22.95
N ARG A 304 -15.86 -25.25 23.01
CA ARG A 304 -16.07 -26.49 23.76
C ARG A 304 -15.36 -26.33 25.11
N LEU A 305 -16.14 -26.34 26.19
CA LEU A 305 -15.59 -26.49 27.53
C LEU A 305 -14.93 -27.86 27.62
N LYS A 306 -13.60 -27.93 27.43
CA LYS A 306 -12.86 -29.14 27.77
C LYS A 306 -12.81 -29.20 29.30
N LYS A 307 -13.67 -30.05 29.89
CA LYS A 307 -13.52 -30.49 31.27
C LYS A 307 -12.14 -31.16 31.38
N ASN A 308 -11.27 -30.69 32.26
CA ASN A 308 -10.06 -31.43 32.60
C ASN A 308 -10.50 -32.79 33.17
N LYS A 309 -9.81 -33.86 32.78
CA LYS A 309 -10.08 -35.24 33.21
C LYS A 309 -9.43 -35.59 34.56
N GLU A 310 -9.02 -34.59 35.34
CA GLU A 310 -8.38 -34.77 36.63
C GLU A 310 -9.31 -34.19 37.70
N ASP A 311 -10.32 -34.97 38.08
CA ASP A 311 -11.02 -34.96 39.38
C ASP A 311 -12.17 -35.99 39.35
N SER A 312 -11.81 -37.24 39.06
CA SER A 312 -12.62 -38.40 39.43
C SER A 312 -11.71 -39.36 40.19
N GLY A 313 -11.28 -38.91 41.37
CA GLY A 313 -10.98 -39.81 42.48
C GLY A 313 -12.28 -40.10 43.23
N ASP A 314 -12.25 -41.17 44.02
CA ASP A 314 -13.32 -41.80 44.78
C ASP A 314 -13.99 -42.94 44.00
N GLU A 315 -13.37 -44.14 44.01
CA GLU A 315 -13.45 -45.17 45.07
C GLU A 315 -14.73 -46.01 44.93
N ASP A 316 -14.65 -47.05 44.10
CA ASP A 316 -15.47 -48.25 44.24
C ASP A 316 -14.52 -49.46 44.17
N GLU A 317 -13.88 -49.75 45.30
CA GLU A 317 -13.40 -51.10 45.61
C GLU A 317 -14.17 -51.55 46.86
N VAL A 318 -14.95 -52.64 46.74
CA VAL A 318 -15.00 -53.80 47.65
C VAL A 318 -16.31 -54.59 47.42
N CYS A 319 -16.10 -55.83 46.96
CA CYS A 319 -16.93 -57.04 46.98
C CYS A 319 -18.20 -57.14 46.11
#